data_AF-A0A354YWS0-F1
#
_entry.id   AF-A0A354YWS0-F1
#
_cell.length_a   1.000
_cell.length_b   1.000
_cell.length_c   1.000
_cell.angle_alpha   90.00
_cell.angle_beta   90.00
_cell.angle_gamma   90.00
#
_symmetry.space_group_name_H-M   'P 1'
#
loop_
_entity.id
_entity.type
_entity.pdbx_description
1 polymer ?
#
loop_
_entity_poly.entity_id
_entity_poly.type
_entity_poly.pdbx_seq_one_letter_code
_entity_poly.pdbx_strand_id
1 'polypeptide(L)'
;KKSGMLGLSGVSNDLRDILEAAGSGNERAKIALDVYYNKVKGYIGNYIAKLNGVDCLVFTAGVGENAIDIRENVCSNLDYLGIKMDVEK
;
A
#
# COMPACT_ATOMS: atom_id res chain seq x y z
N LYS A 1 19.44 -0.75 -9.79
CA LYS A 1 18.41 -1.83 -9.64
C LYS A 1 18.45 -2.54 -8.27
N LYS A 2 19.07 -1.99 -7.21
CA LYS A 2 19.18 -2.60 -5.86
C LYS A 2 18.47 -1.75 -4.79
N SER A 3 17.36 -1.14 -5.14
CA SER A 3 16.65 -0.15 -4.31
C SER A 3 15.17 -0.49 -4.24
N GLY A 4 14.35 0.35 -3.61
CA GLY A 4 12.91 0.11 -3.50
C GLY A 4 12.61 -1.18 -2.72
N MET A 5 11.60 -1.91 -3.16
CA MET A 5 11.13 -3.12 -2.47
C MET A 5 12.22 -4.19 -2.33
N LEU A 6 13.03 -4.43 -3.37
CA LEU A 6 14.16 -5.37 -3.28
C LEU A 6 15.23 -4.90 -2.30
N GLY A 7 15.53 -3.60 -2.29
CA GLY A 7 16.53 -3.05 -1.39
C GLY A 7 16.11 -3.14 0.08
N LEU A 8 14.85 -2.81 0.37
CA LEU A 8 14.29 -2.82 1.73
C LEU A 8 14.08 -4.25 2.23
N SER A 9 13.31 -5.05 1.48
CA SER A 9 12.98 -6.43 1.88
C SER A 9 14.19 -7.35 1.83
N GLY A 10 15.09 -7.16 0.86
CA GLY A 10 16.13 -8.13 0.53
C GLY A 10 15.60 -9.42 -0.10
N VAL A 11 14.32 -9.46 -0.49
CA VAL A 11 13.64 -10.66 -1.00
C VAL A 11 13.49 -10.59 -2.52
N SER A 12 12.65 -9.69 -3.02
CA SER A 12 12.29 -9.59 -4.44
C SER A 12 11.92 -8.15 -4.82
N ASN A 13 11.80 -7.89 -6.11
CA ASN A 13 11.10 -6.68 -6.59
C ASN A 13 9.59 -6.91 -6.78
N ASP A 14 9.13 -8.17 -6.76
CA ASP A 14 7.72 -8.53 -6.87
C ASP A 14 7.05 -8.45 -5.49
N LEU A 15 5.90 -7.76 -5.42
CA LEU A 15 5.15 -7.62 -4.16
C LEU A 15 4.56 -8.94 -3.67
N ARG A 16 4.28 -9.89 -4.57
CA ARG A 16 3.71 -11.19 -4.21
C ARG A 16 4.68 -12.00 -3.36
N ASP A 17 5.93 -12.11 -3.81
CA ASP A 17 7.00 -12.78 -3.07
C ASP A 17 7.25 -12.13 -1.70
N ILE A 18 7.11 -10.80 -1.62
CA ILE A 18 7.31 -10.04 -0.38
C ILE A 18 6.14 -10.26 0.59
N LEU A 19 4.90 -10.29 0.10
CA LEU A 19 3.72 -10.61 0.90
C LEU A 19 3.84 -12.02 1.49
N GLU A 20 4.23 -13.00 0.67
CA GLU A 20 4.47 -14.38 1.13
C GLU A 20 5.57 -14.45 2.18
N ALA A 21 6.71 -13.79 1.94
CA ALA A 21 7.81 -13.72 2.90
C ALA A 21 7.37 -13.06 4.22
N ALA A 22 6.62 -11.96 4.15
CA ALA A 22 6.09 -11.28 5.33
C ALA A 22 5.13 -12.17 6.13
N GLY A 23 4.22 -12.88 5.44
CA GLY A 23 3.31 -13.86 6.04
C GLY A 23 4.04 -15.05 6.67
N SER A 24 5.21 -15.40 6.13
CA SER A 24 6.10 -16.43 6.68
C SER A 24 7.02 -15.94 7.80
N GLY A 25 6.82 -14.72 8.30
CA GLY A 25 7.57 -14.15 9.43
C GLY A 25 8.84 -13.37 9.08
N ASN A 26 9.07 -13.03 7.81
CA ASN A 26 10.21 -12.20 7.43
C ASN A 26 9.99 -10.72 7.83
N GLU A 27 10.71 -10.28 8.88
CA GLU A 27 10.59 -8.91 9.41
C GLU A 27 11.00 -7.82 8.42
N ARG A 28 12.01 -8.06 7.58
CA ARG A 28 12.40 -7.08 6.56
C ARG A 28 11.34 -6.92 5.48
N ALA A 29 10.64 -8.00 5.13
CA ALA A 29 9.53 -7.95 4.19
C ALA A 29 8.35 -7.15 4.77
N LYS A 30 8.00 -7.38 6.04
CA LYS A 30 6.97 -6.58 6.75
C LYS A 30 7.30 -5.09 6.74
N ILE A 31 8.52 -4.72 7.16
CA ILE A 31 8.98 -3.31 7.14
C ILE A 31 8.91 -2.72 5.73
N ALA A 32 9.30 -3.48 4.71
CA ALA A 32 9.24 -3.01 3.33
C ALA A 32 7.79 -2.72 2.88
N LEU A 33 6.84 -3.57 3.27
CA LEU A 33 5.41 -3.37 3.01
C LEU A 33 4.87 -2.14 3.76
N ASP A 34 5.23 -1.96 5.04
CA ASP A 34 4.81 -0.78 5.80
C ASP A 34 5.31 0.52 5.17
N VAL A 35 6.56 0.54 4.71
CA VAL A 35 7.12 1.69 3.96
C VAL A 35 6.35 1.90 2.66
N TYR A 36 5.99 0.83 1.95
CA TYR A 36 5.20 0.90 0.73
C TYR A 36 3.81 1.51 0.99
N TYR A 37 3.08 0.99 1.98
CA TYR A 37 1.74 1.49 2.34
C TYR A 37 1.77 2.96 2.73
N ASN A 38 2.71 3.35 3.61
CA ASN A 38 2.85 4.73 4.05
C ASN A 38 3.22 5.67 2.91
N LYS A 39 4.03 5.21 1.96
CA LYS A 39 4.39 6.02 0.79
C LYS A 39 3.18 6.28 -0.11
N VAL A 40 2.39 5.25 -0.41
CA VAL A 40 1.15 5.40 -1.20
C VAL A 40 0.14 6.30 -0.47
N LYS A 41 -0.09 6.05 0.83
CA LYS A 41 -0.95 6.88 1.68
C LYS A 41 -0.50 8.35 1.71
N GLY A 42 0.80 8.59 1.82
CA GLY A 42 1.39 9.93 1.76
C GLY A 42 1.11 10.65 0.44
N TYR A 43 1.18 9.93 -0.69
CA TYR A 43 0.78 10.50 -1.99
C TYR A 43 -0.70 10.84 -2.04
N ILE A 44 -1.57 9.95 -1.56
CA ILE A 44 -3.03 10.21 -1.49
C ILE A 44 -3.29 11.49 -0.70
N GLY A 45 -2.75 11.60 0.52
CA GLY A 45 -2.91 12.79 1.36
C GLY A 45 -2.35 14.07 0.70
N ASN A 46 -1.20 13.99 0.04
CA ASN A 46 -0.61 15.11 -0.68
C ASN A 46 -1.52 15.63 -1.80
N TYR A 47 -2.14 14.74 -2.57
CA TYR A 47 -3.04 15.12 -3.66
C TYR A 47 -4.39 15.59 -3.15
N ILE A 48 -4.95 14.98 -2.10
CA ILE A 48 -6.17 15.48 -1.43
C ILE A 48 -5.96 16.93 -0.97
N ALA A 49 -4.83 17.22 -0.32
CA ALA A 49 -4.51 18.57 0.14
C ALA A 49 -4.35 19.57 -1.02
N LYS A 50 -3.74 19.15 -2.13
CA LYS A 50 -3.56 20.00 -3.33
C LYS A 50 -4.87 20.28 -4.08
N LEU A 51 -5.78 19.31 -4.10
CA LEU A 51 -7.05 19.38 -4.83
C LEU A 51 -8.20 19.93 -3.97
N ASN A 52 -7.94 20.20 -2.68
CA ASN A 52 -8.95 20.60 -1.70
C ASN A 52 -10.08 19.56 -1.55
N GLY A 53 -9.70 18.27 -1.52
CA GLY A 53 -10.63 17.15 -1.49
C GLY A 53 -10.59 16.30 -2.76
N VAL A 54 -11.31 15.17 -2.73
CA VAL A 54 -11.52 14.27 -3.87
C VAL A 54 -12.90 13.62 -3.74
N ASP A 55 -13.56 13.35 -4.88
CA ASP A 55 -14.81 12.59 -4.90
C ASP A 55 -14.58 11.08 -4.99
N CYS A 56 -13.46 10.66 -5.59
CA CYS A 56 -13.16 9.26 -5.85
C CYS A 56 -11.67 8.96 -5.74
N LEU A 57 -11.35 7.85 -5.07
CA LEU A 57 -10.03 7.23 -5.07
C LEU A 57 -10.13 5.89 -5.82
N VAL A 58 -9.40 5.77 -6.93
CA VAL A 58 -9.43 4.58 -7.79
C VAL A 58 -8.10 3.82 -7.72
N PHE A 59 -8.18 2.53 -7.41
CA PHE A 59 -7.05 1.61 -7.57
C PHE A 59 -7.14 0.90 -8.92
N THR A 60 -6.04 0.84 -9.66
CA THR A 60 -5.95 0.21 -10.98
C THR A 60 -4.57 -0.44 -11.19
N ALA A 61 -4.36 -1.09 -12.33
CA ALA A 61 -3.22 -1.90 -12.70
C ALA A 61 -3.00 -3.09 -11.76
N GLY A 62 -2.03 -3.95 -12.09
CA GLY A 62 -1.88 -5.27 -11.48
C GLY A 62 -1.98 -5.29 -9.95
N VAL A 63 -1.21 -4.46 -9.24
CA VAL A 63 -1.23 -4.44 -7.76
C VAL A 63 -2.53 -3.84 -7.22
N GLY A 64 -2.97 -2.70 -7.78
CA GLY A 64 -4.17 -2.01 -7.31
C GLY A 64 -5.44 -2.83 -7.52
N GLU A 65 -5.49 -3.64 -8.57
CA GLU A 65 -6.64 -4.48 -8.91
C GLU A 65 -6.68 -5.78 -8.09
N ASN A 66 -5.53 -6.43 -7.89
CA ASN A 66 -5.50 -7.81 -7.38
C ASN A 66 -5.15 -7.95 -5.89
N ALA A 67 -4.56 -6.94 -5.25
CA ALA A 67 -4.08 -7.06 -3.88
C ALA A 67 -5.00 -6.33 -2.88
N ILE A 68 -5.98 -7.05 -2.34
CA ILE A 68 -6.95 -6.48 -1.39
C ILE A 68 -6.27 -5.99 -0.11
N ASP A 69 -5.35 -6.78 0.46
CA ASP A 69 -4.58 -6.44 1.65
C ASP A 69 -3.83 -5.12 1.49
N ILE A 70 -3.31 -4.86 0.28
CA ILE A 70 -2.61 -3.62 -0.02
C ILE A 70 -3.58 -2.44 0.01
N ARG A 71 -4.75 -2.56 -0.62
CA ARG A 71 -5.77 -1.50 -0.59
C ARG A 71 -6.23 -1.21 0.83
N GLU A 72 -6.49 -2.24 1.62
CA GLU A 72 -6.91 -2.12 3.02
C GLU A 72 -5.86 -1.39 3.85
N ASN A 73 -4.60 -1.84 3.80
CA ASN A 73 -3.51 -1.22 4.57
C ASN A 73 -3.23 0.22 4.13
N VAL A 74 -3.33 0.53 2.83
CA VAL A 74 -3.19 1.90 2.32
C VAL A 74 -4.34 2.79 2.78
N CYS A 75 -5.58 2.30 2.81
CA CYS A 75 -6.76 3.06 3.21
C CYS A 75 -6.95 3.13 4.74
N SER A 76 -6.19 2.35 5.52
CA SER A 76 -6.26 2.38 6.99
C SER A 76 -6.07 3.80 7.55
N ASN A 77 -6.87 4.18 8.54
CA ASN A 77 -6.82 5.49 9.20
C ASN A 77 -7.03 6.71 8.26
N LEU A 78 -7.78 6.54 7.17
CA LEU A 78 -8.25 7.63 6.30
C LEU A 78 -9.75 7.94 6.48
N ASP A 79 -10.37 7.39 7.52
CA ASP A 79 -11.79 7.50 7.81
C ASP A 79 -12.24 8.94 8.10
N TYR A 80 -11.39 9.76 8.71
CA TYR A 80 -11.62 11.20 8.88
C TYR A 80 -11.63 11.99 7.57
N LEU A 81 -11.02 11.45 6.51
CA LEU A 81 -11.09 12.02 5.16
C LEU A 81 -12.29 11.48 4.37
N GLY A 82 -13.18 10.72 5.02
CA GLY A 82 -14.34 10.09 4.39
C GLY A 82 -14.03 8.80 3.62
N ILE A 83 -12.78 8.31 3.67
CA ILE A 83 -12.36 7.08 2.98
C ILE A 83 -12.51 5.91 3.95
N LYS A 84 -13.53 5.08 3.73
CA LYS A 84 -13.82 3.88 4.54
C LYS A 84 -13.90 2.67 3.64
N MET A 85 -13.09 1.66 3.91
CA MET A 85 -13.11 0.40 3.19
C MET A 85 -14.21 -0.50 3.75
N ASP A 86 -14.98 -1.11 2.85
CA ASP A 86 -15.86 -2.24 3.14
C ASP A 86 -15.03 -3.51 2.90
N VAL A 87 -14.56 -4.16 3.96
CA VAL A 87 -13.65 -5.32 3.85
C VAL A 87 -14.36 -6.61 3.44
N GLU A 88 -15.70 -6.61 3.41
CA GLU A 88 -16.50 -7.75 2.95
C GLU A 88 -16.67 -7.77 1.41
N LYS A 89 -16.19 -6.73 0.70
CA LYS A 89 -16.30 -6.57 -0.76
C LYS A 89 -14.94 -6.36 -1.42
#